data_AF-A0A662GBI5-F1
#
_entry.id   AF-A0A662GBI5-F1
#
_cell.length_a   1.000
_cell.length_b   1.000
_cell.length_c   1.000
_cell.angle_alpha   90.00
_cell.angle_beta   90.00
_cell.angle_gamma   90.00
#
_symmetry.space_group_name_H-M   'P 1'
#
loop_
_entity.id
_entity.type
_entity.pdbx_description
1 polymer ?
#
loop_
_entity_poly.entity_id
_entity_poly.type
_entity_poly.pdbx_seq_one_letter_code
_entity_poly.pdbx_strand_id
1 'polypeptide(L)'
;MSVRYVRNRDVKKVLLGVPAGHKHLRLAVELTDDKVLIFSEATIANIVRAYVCVKTHPIRRAIELKAARLTVCPELKEGYSEYQLLETSRDEEEIVKELSELIAEAQ
;
A
#
# COMPACT_ATOMS: atom_id res chain seq x y z
N MET A 1 -3.83 15.11 11.11
CA MET A 1 -3.68 14.55 9.75
C MET A 1 -4.94 14.94 8.99
N SER A 2 -5.07 14.67 7.69
CA SER A 2 -6.40 14.67 7.06
C SER A 2 -6.62 13.27 6.52
N VAL A 3 -7.64 12.58 7.02
CA VAL A 3 -7.90 11.18 6.68
C VAL A 3 -9.12 11.11 5.76
N ARG A 4 -8.97 10.38 4.65
CA ARG A 4 -10.07 10.11 3.72
C ARG A 4 -10.27 8.61 3.58
N TYR A 5 -11.46 8.15 3.92
CA TYR A 5 -11.86 6.78 3.67
C TYR A 5 -12.48 6.64 2.28
N VAL A 6 -11.84 5.85 1.41
CA VAL A 6 -12.31 5.60 0.04
C VAL A 6 -13.06 4.26 0.03
N ARG A 7 -14.39 4.30 -0.07
CA ARG A 7 -15.20 3.09 -0.21
C ARG A 7 -15.22 2.66 -1.67
N ASN A 8 -15.58 1.39 -1.91
CA ASN A 8 -15.69 0.89 -3.28
C ASN A 8 -16.66 1.71 -4.15
N ARG A 9 -17.76 2.25 -3.57
CA ARG A 9 -18.70 3.12 -4.29
C ARG A 9 -18.14 4.51 -4.66
N ASP A 10 -17.07 4.92 -3.99
CA ASP A 10 -16.38 6.18 -4.25
C ASP A 10 -15.31 6.00 -5.35
N VAL A 11 -15.06 4.76 -5.81
CA VAL A 11 -14.17 4.42 -6.93
C VAL A 11 -14.97 4.33 -8.22
N LYS A 12 -14.60 5.16 -9.20
CA LYS A 12 -15.23 5.22 -10.51
C LYS A 12 -14.61 4.25 -11.51
N LYS A 13 -13.28 4.14 -11.51
CA LYS A 13 -12.53 3.28 -12.46
C LYS A 13 -11.15 2.96 -11.92
N VAL A 14 -10.64 1.77 -12.27
CA VAL A 14 -9.25 1.37 -12.02
C VAL A 14 -8.58 1.00 -13.34
N LEU A 15 -7.37 1.50 -13.57
CA LEU A 15 -6.50 1.12 -14.68
C LEU A 15 -5.21 0.53 -14.12
N LEU A 16 -4.84 -0.67 -14.56
CA LEU A 16 -3.58 -1.32 -14.20
C LEU A 16 -2.91 -1.85 -15.47
N GLY A 17 -1.64 -1.52 -15.64
CA GLY A 17 -0.84 -1.99 -16.77
C GLY A 17 0.51 -1.29 -16.82
N VAL A 18 1.31 -1.64 -17.82
CA VAL A 18 2.57 -0.94 -18.11
C VAL A 18 2.27 0.13 -19.16
N PRO A 19 2.36 1.44 -18.83
CA PRO A 19 2.12 2.50 -19.81
C PRO A 19 3.17 2.47 -20.93
N ALA A 20 2.85 3.08 -22.08
CA ALA A 20 3.81 3.23 -23.17
C ALA A 20 5.11 3.91 -22.67
N GLY A 21 6.26 3.37 -23.06
CA GLY A 21 7.58 3.86 -22.65
C GLY A 21 7.99 3.56 -21.20
N HIS A 22 7.17 2.83 -20.43
CA HIS A 22 7.49 2.44 -19.06
C HIS A 22 7.95 0.99 -19.00
N LYS A 23 8.79 0.67 -18.01
CA LYS A 23 9.22 -0.71 -17.72
C LYS A 23 8.33 -1.42 -16.69
N HIS A 24 7.64 -0.64 -15.87
CA HIS A 24 6.96 -1.10 -14.66
C HIS A 24 5.47 -0.75 -14.69
N LEU A 25 4.68 -1.52 -13.94
CA LEU A 25 3.26 -1.30 -13.75
C LEU A 25 2.96 0.07 -13.15
N ARG A 26 1.81 0.62 -13.51
CA ARG A 26 1.15 1.74 -12.84
C ARG A 26 -0.29 1.37 -12.56
N LEU A 27 -0.75 1.69 -11.35
CA LEU A 27 -2.15 1.61 -10.97
C LEU A 27 -2.71 3.02 -10.90
N ALA A 28 -3.75 3.32 -11.67
CA ALA A 28 -4.54 4.54 -11.52
C ALA A 28 -5.92 4.19 -10.96
N VAL A 29 -6.32 4.87 -9.88
CA VAL A 29 -7.64 4.76 -9.26
C VAL A 29 -8.34 6.10 -9.41
N GLU A 30 -9.34 6.15 -10.27
CA GLU A 30 -10.20 7.32 -10.48
C GLU A 30 -11.37 7.27 -9.50
N LEU A 31 -11.57 8.35 -8.76
CA LEU A 31 -12.62 8.50 -7.76
C LEU A 31 -13.84 9.26 -8.33
N THR A 32 -15.00 9.15 -7.69
CA THR A 32 -16.23 9.82 -8.12
C THR A 32 -16.20 11.34 -7.94
N ASP A 33 -15.25 11.88 -7.17
CA ASP A 33 -15.00 13.32 -7.01
C ASP A 33 -13.91 13.85 -7.96
N ASP A 34 -13.71 13.17 -9.11
CA ASP A 34 -12.77 13.51 -10.18
C ASP A 34 -11.28 13.55 -9.78
N LYS A 35 -10.93 13.04 -8.59
CA LYS A 35 -9.53 12.83 -8.18
C LYS A 35 -9.01 11.51 -8.71
N VAL A 36 -7.75 11.49 -9.13
CA VAL A 36 -7.06 10.28 -9.59
C VAL A 36 -5.83 10.01 -8.73
N LEU A 37 -5.76 8.83 -8.14
CA LEU A 37 -4.59 8.34 -7.40
C LEU A 37 -3.75 7.46 -8.33
N ILE A 38 -2.48 7.80 -8.55
CA ILE A 38 -1.56 6.98 -9.36
C ILE A 38 -0.47 6.41 -8.46
N PHE A 39 -0.29 5.10 -8.51
CA PHE A 39 0.70 4.37 -7.72
C PHE A 39 1.76 3.71 -8.61
N SER A 40 3.00 3.77 -8.13
CA SER A 40 4.12 2.99 -8.69
C SER A 40 3.99 1.51 -8.36
N GLU A 41 4.57 0.66 -9.20
CA GLU A 41 4.58 -0.80 -9.01
C GLU A 41 5.04 -1.21 -7.60
N ALA A 42 6.15 -0.66 -7.12
CA ALA A 42 6.68 -0.99 -5.79
C ALA A 42 5.68 -0.67 -4.66
N THR A 43 4.92 0.43 -4.77
CA THR A 43 3.91 0.81 -3.78
C THR A 43 2.79 -0.23 -3.74
N ILE A 44 2.25 -0.62 -4.91
CA ILE A 44 1.18 -1.63 -4.98
C ILE A 44 1.69 -3.01 -4.57
N ALA A 45 2.89 -3.40 -4.97
CA ALA A 45 3.50 -4.66 -4.56
C ALA A 45 3.61 -4.76 -3.03
N ASN A 46 4.01 -3.69 -2.35
CA ASN A 46 4.08 -3.63 -0.90
C ASN A 46 2.69 -3.71 -0.24
N ILE A 47 1.69 -2.99 -0.76
CA ILE A 47 0.31 -3.05 -0.26
C ILE A 47 -0.28 -4.46 -0.45
N VAL A 48 -0.10 -5.06 -1.62
CA VAL A 48 -0.56 -6.43 -1.91
C VAL A 48 0.12 -7.43 -0.99
N ARG A 49 1.44 -7.28 -0.73
CA ARG A 49 2.15 -8.14 0.22
C ARG A 49 1.57 -8.06 1.63
N ALA A 50 1.33 -6.84 2.14
CA ALA A 50 0.69 -6.67 3.45
C ALA A 50 -0.70 -7.32 3.51
N TYR A 51 -1.53 -7.07 2.49
CA TYR A 51 -2.87 -7.66 2.40
C TYR A 51 -2.82 -9.18 2.40
N VAL A 52 -1.99 -9.78 1.53
CA VAL A 52 -1.85 -11.23 1.45
C VAL A 52 -1.32 -11.78 2.76
N CYS A 53 -0.30 -11.17 3.36
CA CYS A 53 0.27 -11.60 4.63
C CYS A 53 -0.78 -11.71 5.73
N VAL A 54 -1.58 -10.67 5.97
CA VAL A 54 -2.64 -10.71 6.97
C VAL A 54 -3.76 -11.66 6.57
N LYS A 55 -4.18 -11.65 5.29
CA LYS A 55 -5.34 -12.42 4.83
C LYS A 55 -5.10 -13.93 4.83
N THR A 56 -3.88 -14.38 4.55
CA THR A 56 -3.55 -15.80 4.38
C THR A 56 -2.82 -16.41 5.57
N HIS A 57 -2.32 -15.61 6.52
CA HIS A 57 -1.66 -16.12 7.72
C HIS A 57 -2.72 -16.60 8.74
N PRO A 58 -2.55 -17.77 9.39
CA PRO A 58 -3.60 -18.37 10.23
C PRO A 58 -3.89 -17.64 11.55
N ILE A 59 -3.05 -16.68 11.97
CA ILE A 59 -3.12 -16.04 13.30
C ILE A 59 -2.84 -14.54 13.29
N ARG A 60 -1.99 -14.06 12.37
CA ARG A 60 -1.69 -12.63 12.22
C ARG A 60 -2.95 -11.86 11.85
N ARG A 61 -3.18 -10.74 12.53
CA ARG A 61 -4.35 -9.86 12.44
C ARG A 61 -4.02 -8.48 11.90
N ALA A 62 -2.79 -8.00 12.10
CA ALA A 62 -2.35 -6.72 11.57
C ALA A 62 -0.87 -6.74 11.17
N ILE A 63 -0.49 -5.74 10.37
CA ILE A 63 0.90 -5.53 9.98
C ILE A 63 1.13 -4.06 9.65
N GLU A 64 2.27 -3.53 10.07
CA GLU A 64 2.74 -2.21 9.69
C GLU A 64 3.88 -2.38 8.68
N LEU A 65 3.83 -1.62 7.59
CA LEU A 65 4.98 -1.45 6.70
C LEU A 65 5.51 -0.02 6.82
N LYS A 66 6.81 0.15 7.05
CA LYS A 66 7.47 1.47 7.09
C LYS A 66 8.45 1.66 5.94
N ALA A 67 8.58 2.90 5.50
CA ALA A 67 9.51 3.27 4.44
C ALA A 67 10.95 2.99 4.86
N ALA A 68 11.66 2.27 4.01
CA ALA A 68 13.07 1.98 4.13
C ALA A 68 13.75 2.25 2.78
N ARG A 69 14.95 2.83 2.84
CA ARG A 69 15.80 3.02 1.67
C ARG A 69 16.91 1.98 1.70
N LEU A 70 16.95 1.12 0.69
CA LEU A 70 17.81 -0.06 0.60
C LEU A 70 19.02 0.17 -0.32
N THR A 71 19.50 1.41 -0.42
CA THR A 71 20.60 1.83 -1.32
C THR A 71 21.89 1.06 -1.16
N VAL A 72 22.10 0.43 0.01
CA VAL A 72 23.33 -0.32 0.32
C VAL A 72 23.02 -1.76 0.73
N CYS A 73 21.82 -2.26 0.46
CA CYS A 73 21.46 -3.65 0.76
C CYS A 73 21.95 -4.55 -0.40
N PRO A 74 23.03 -5.33 -0.23
CA PRO A 74 23.56 -6.18 -1.30
C PRO A 74 22.59 -7.31 -1.69
N GLU A 75 21.62 -7.61 -0.82
CA GLU A 75 20.59 -8.63 -1.02
C GLU A 75 19.37 -8.10 -1.81
N LEU A 76 19.31 -6.79 -2.10
CA LEU A 76 18.23 -6.22 -2.89
C LEU A 76 18.25 -6.84 -4.30
N LYS A 77 17.18 -7.54 -4.64
CA LYS A 77 17.03 -8.19 -5.94
C LYS A 77 17.04 -7.17 -7.08
N GLU A 78 17.63 -7.56 -8.20
CA GLU A 78 17.64 -6.76 -9.41
C GLU A 78 16.21 -6.40 -9.86
N GLY A 79 16.02 -5.16 -10.32
CA GLY A 79 14.74 -4.65 -10.79
C GLY A 79 13.79 -4.13 -9.70
N TYR A 80 14.12 -4.31 -8.43
CA TYR A 80 13.35 -3.74 -7.31
C TYR A 80 13.71 -2.27 -7.08
N SER A 81 12.73 -1.49 -6.61
CA SER A 81 12.93 -0.12 -6.15
C SER A 81 13.84 -0.07 -4.91
N GLU A 82 14.73 0.92 -4.83
CA GLU A 82 15.52 1.18 -3.61
C GLU A 82 14.65 1.67 -2.45
N TYR A 83 13.49 2.27 -2.74
CA TYR A 83 12.48 2.63 -1.74
C TYR A 83 11.46 1.50 -1.62
N GLN A 84 11.41 0.90 -0.43
CA GLN A 84 10.48 -0.17 -0.10
C GLN A 84 9.70 0.18 1.17
N LEU A 85 8.55 -0.46 1.36
CA LEU A 85 7.86 -0.49 2.64
C LEU A 85 8.09 -1.88 3.24
N LEU A 86 8.77 -1.95 4.39
CA LEU A 86 9.14 -3.20 5.05
C LEU A 86 8.36 -3.41 6.34
N GLU A 87 8.06 -4.67 6.63
CA GLU A 87 7.38 -5.13 7.84
C GLU A 87 8.14 -4.68 9.08
N THR A 88 7.42 -4.15 10.07
CA THR A 88 7.99 -3.80 11.36
C THR A 88 7.64 -4.84 12.42
N SER A 89 8.31 -4.77 13.57
CA SER A 89 8.02 -5.60 14.75
C SER A 89 7.01 -4.94 15.69
N ARG A 90 6.23 -3.96 15.20
CA ARG A 90 5.23 -3.27 16.02
C ARG A 90 4.10 -4.23 16.42
N ASP A 91 3.61 -4.05 17.64
CA ASP A 91 2.53 -4.85 18.20
C ASP A 91 1.25 -4.75 17.36
N GLU A 92 0.57 -5.88 17.17
CA GLU A 92 -0.61 -5.96 16.31
C GLU A 92 -1.82 -5.26 16.92
N GLU A 93 -1.98 -5.25 18.25
CA GLU A 93 -3.09 -4.59 18.92
C GLU A 93 -2.96 -3.06 18.79
N GLU A 94 -1.75 -2.53 18.90
CA GLU A 94 -1.48 -1.11 18.64
C GLU A 94 -1.82 -0.70 17.21
N ILE A 95 -1.49 -1.54 16.22
CA ILE A 95 -1.81 -1.27 14.81
C ILE A 95 -3.33 -1.28 14.60
N VAL A 96 -4.04 -2.25 15.18
CA VAL A 96 -5.51 -2.31 15.10
C VAL A 96 -6.15 -1.08 15.74
N LYS A 97 -5.62 -0.63 16.88
CA LYS A 97 -6.09 0.57 17.57
C LYS A 97 -5.93 1.80 16.69
N GLU A 98 -4.75 2.03 16.12
CA GLU A 98 -4.50 3.16 15.24
C GLU A 98 -5.38 3.10 13.98
N LEU A 99 -5.53 1.94 13.35
CA LEU A 99 -6.45 1.77 12.20
C LEU A 99 -7.89 2.14 12.57
N SER A 100 -8.34 1.78 13.78
CA SER A 100 -9.68 2.10 14.26
C SER A 100 -9.87 3.61 14.46
N GLU A 101 -8.87 4.29 15.02
CA GLU A 101 -8.85 5.74 15.19
C GLU A 101 -8.87 6.47 13.84
N LEU A 102 -8.08 6.01 12.86
CA LEU A 102 -8.05 6.58 11.51
C LEU A 102 -9.37 6.43 10.77
N ILE A 103 -10.05 5.28 10.91
CA ILE A 103 -11.38 5.09 10.33
C ILE A 103 -12.40 6.03 10.98
N ALA A 104 -12.35 6.19 12.31
CA ALA A 104 -13.23 7.10 13.03
C ALA A 104 -13.01 8.57 12.65
N GLU A 105 -11.76 9.00 12.41
CA GLU A 105 -11.45 10.36 11.93
C GLU A 105 -11.96 10.62 10.51
N ALA A 106 -12.07 9.57 9.69
CA ALA A 106 -12.49 9.67 8.29
C ALA A 106 -14.01 9.58 8.05
N GLN A 107 -14.79 9.31 9.11
CA GLN A 107 -16.25 9.17 9.09
C GLN A 107 -16.94 10.44 9.59
#